data_AF-A0A7C6IVC7-F1
#
_entry.id   AF-A0A7C6IVC7-F1
#
_cell.length_a   1.000
_cell.length_b   1.000
_cell.length_c   1.000
_cell.angle_alpha   90.00
_cell.angle_beta   90.00
_cell.angle_gamma   90.00
#
_symmetry.space_group_name_H-M   'P 1'
#
loop_
_entity.id
_entity.type
_entity.pdbx_description
1 polymer ?
#
loop_
_entity_poly.entity_id
_entity_poly.type
_entity_poly.pdbx_seq_one_letter_code
_entity_poly.pdbx_strand_id
1 'polypeptide(L)' 'CGGQLIQRDDDTRETVERRLKVYRAETEPLIKYYTDKNILITLDGNKDAEEVFEDLKGAIRGCI' A
#
# COMPACT_ATOMS: atom_id res chain seq x y z
N CYS A 1 -21.54 9.60 14.31
CA CYS A 1 -21.64 10.68 13.31
C CYS A 1 -22.85 10.53 12.37
N GLY A 2 -23.41 9.33 12.15
CA GLY A 2 -24.78 9.15 11.60
C GLY A 2 -25.03 9.60 10.16
N GLY A 3 -24.00 10.06 9.44
CA GLY A 3 -24.11 10.50 8.06
C GLY A 3 -24.36 9.34 7.10
N GLN A 4 -24.99 9.66 5.97
CA GLN A 4 -25.22 8.69 4.90
C GLN A 4 -23.89 8.35 4.21
N LEU A 5 -23.63 7.05 4.03
CA LEU A 5 -22.52 6.58 3.23
C LEU A 5 -22.85 6.77 1.75
N ILE A 6 -21.90 7.33 1.02
CA ILE A 6 -21.95 7.45 -0.43
C ILE A 6 -20.72 6.75 -1.01
N GLN A 7 -20.90 6.13 -2.17
CA GLN A 7 -19.79 5.65 -2.98
C GLN A 7 -19.14 6.85 -3.66
N ARG A 8 -17.82 6.90 -3.71
CA ARG A 8 -17.14 7.96 -4.47
C ARG A 8 -17.32 7.71 -5.96
N ASP A 9 -17.36 8.78 -6.74
CA ASP A 9 -17.53 8.69 -8.20
C ASP A 9 -16.41 7.89 -8.90
N ASP A 10 -15.24 7.77 -8.28
CA ASP A 10 -14.06 7.08 -8.81
C ASP A 10 -13.91 5.63 -8.33
N ASP A 11 -14.81 5.12 -7.46
CA ASP A 11 -14.82 3.74 -6.99
C ASP A 11 -15.44 2.80 -8.03
N THR A 12 -14.89 2.79 -9.25
CA THR A 12 -15.33 1.93 -10.36
C THR A 12 -14.25 0.94 -10.77
N ARG A 13 -14.65 -0.20 -11.34
CA ARG A 13 -13.71 -1.22 -11.84
C ARG A 13 -12.74 -0.65 -12.86
N GLU A 14 -13.23 0.16 -13.79
CA GLU A 14 -12.41 0.80 -14.83
C GLU A 14 -11.32 1.70 -14.20
N THR A 15 -11.69 2.51 -13.20
CA THR A 15 -10.73 3.36 -12.49
C THR A 15 -9.69 2.53 -11.75
N VAL A 16 -10.09 1.42 -11.10
CA VAL A 16 -9.16 0.51 -10.41
C VAL A 16 -8.17 -0.11 -11.40
N GLU A 17 -8.64 -0.64 -12.53
CA GLU A 17 -7.78 -1.23 -13.57
C GLU A 17 -6.79 -0.20 -14.14
N ARG A 18 -7.24 1.03 -14.39
CA ARG A 18 -6.38 2.12 -14.85
C ARG A 18 -5.31 2.47 -13.81
N ARG A 19 -5.67 2.59 -12.53
CA ARG A 19 -4.74 2.91 -11.44
C ARG A 19 -3.68 1.83 -11.26
N LEU A 20 -4.06 0.55 -11.34
CA LEU A 20 -3.12 -0.57 -11.27
C LEU A 20 -2.14 -0.56 -12.44
N LYS A 21 -2.59 -0.22 -13.65
CA LYS A 21 -1.70 -0.08 -14.82
C LYS A 21 -0.67 1.03 -14.61
N VAL A 22 -1.09 2.20 -14.12
CA VAL A 22 -0.19 3.33 -13.83
C VAL A 22 0.81 2.97 -12.73
N TYR A 23 0.34 2.37 -11.63
CA TYR A 23 1.21 1.89 -10.54
C TYR A 23 2.32 0.95 -11.05
N ARG A 24 1.96 -0.05 -11.88
CA ARG A 24 2.92 -1.00 -12.47
C ARG A 24 3.95 -0.31 -13.36
N ALA A 25 3.55 0.73 -14.09
CA ALA A 25 4.43 1.43 -15.02
C ALA A 25 5.36 2.43 -14.31
N GLU A 26 4.87 3.13 -13.29
CA GLU A 26 5.56 4.30 -12.72
C GLU A 26 6.09 4.07 -11.30
N THR A 27 5.39 3.29 -10.47
CA THR A 27 5.74 3.11 -9.05
C THR A 27 6.43 1.77 -8.79
N GLU A 28 5.96 0.66 -9.37
CA GLU A 28 6.54 -0.67 -9.16
C GLU A 28 8.05 -0.77 -9.43
N PRO A 29 8.63 -0.10 -10.45
CA PRO A 29 10.09 -0.10 -10.66
C PRO A 29 10.90 0.43 -9.46
N LEU A 30 10.31 1.25 -8.60
CA LEU A 30 10.95 1.75 -7.39
C LEU A 30 11.23 0.64 -6.36
N ILE A 31 10.50 -0.50 -6.42
CA ILE A 31 10.79 -1.67 -5.58
C ILE A 31 12.23 -2.11 -5.81
N LYS A 32 12.64 -2.28 -7.08
CA LYS A 32 14.02 -2.65 -7.42
C LYS A 32 15.01 -1.62 -6.90
N TYR A 33 14.74 -0.33 -7.08
CA TYR A 33 15.63 0.74 -6.63
C TYR A 33 15.91 0.71 -5.12
N TYR A 34 14.88 0.48 -4.29
CA TYR A 34 15.06 0.39 -2.83
C TYR A 34 15.61 -0.97 -2.37
N THR A 35 15.30 -2.05 -3.07
CA THR A 35 15.93 -3.36 -2.86
C THR A 35 17.44 -3.30 -3.10
N ASP A 36 17.88 -2.67 -4.20
CA ASP A 36 19.31 -2.53 -4.54
C ASP A 36 20.08 -1.71 -3.49
N LYS A 37 19.38 -0.84 -2.74
CA LYS A 37 19.95 -0.07 -1.62
C LYS A 37 19.92 -0.81 -0.29
N ASN A 38 19.33 -2.00 -0.23
CA ASN A 38 19.15 -2.79 0.98
C ASN A 38 18.41 -2.03 2.11
N ILE A 39 17.44 -1.18 1.73
CA ILE A 39 16.62 -0.41 2.68
C ILE A 39 15.12 -0.67 2.52
N LEU A 40 14.72 -1.56 1.62
CA LEU A 40 13.32 -1.92 1.43
C LEU A 40 12.87 -2.91 2.52
N ILE A 41 11.82 -2.55 3.25
CA ILE A 41 11.08 -3.46 4.13
C ILE A 41 9.72 -3.74 3.48
N THR A 42 9.35 -5.01 3.33
CA THR A 42 8.06 -5.44 2.74
C THR A 42 7.17 -6.03 3.82
N LEU A 43 5.91 -5.59 3.88
CA LEU A 43 4.90 -6.07 4.82
C LEU A 43 3.70 -6.65 4.05
N ASP A 44 3.00 -7.62 4.63
CA ASP A 44 1.79 -8.21 4.03
C ASP A 44 0.55 -7.39 4.37
N GLY A 45 0.02 -6.68 3.38
CA GLY A 45 -1.17 -5.83 3.53
C GLY A 45 -2.52 -6.56 3.47
N ASN A 46 -2.54 -7.90 3.34
CA ASN A 46 -3.80 -8.69 3.31
C ASN A 46 -4.25 -9.16 4.70
N LYS A 47 -3.46 -8.89 5.75
CA LYS A 47 -3.83 -9.20 7.14
C LYS A 47 -4.88 -8.21 7.67
N ASP A 48 -5.38 -8.52 8.86
CA ASP A 48 -6.21 -7.60 9.63
C ASP A 48 -5.48 -6.27 9.91
N ALA A 49 -6.22 -5.17 9.99
CA ALA A 49 -5.64 -3.83 10.07
C ALA A 49 -4.74 -3.66 11.31
N GLU A 50 -5.15 -4.25 12.43
CA GLU A 50 -4.39 -4.25 13.68
C GLU A 50 -3.08 -5.03 13.53
N GLU A 51 -3.10 -6.18 12.84
CA GLU A 51 -1.89 -6.98 12.58
C GLU A 51 -0.91 -6.23 11.68
N VAL A 52 -1.39 -5.62 10.59
CA VAL A 52 -0.56 -4.79 9.70
C VAL A 52 0.09 -3.63 10.47
N PHE A 53 -0.66 -3.03 11.40
CA PHE A 53 -0.15 -1.94 12.23
C PHE A 53 0.95 -2.39 13.21
N GLU A 54 0.82 -3.57 13.82
CA GLU A 54 1.89 -4.14 14.66
C GLU A 54 3.14 -4.47 13.84
N ASP A 55 2.99 -5.08 12.66
CA ASP A 55 4.09 -5.37 11.73
C ASP A 55 4.82 -4.07 11.34
N LEU A 56 4.09 -3.00 11.04
CA LEU A 56 4.65 -1.69 10.72
C LEU A 56 5.44 -1.09 11.89
N LYS A 57 4.92 -1.16 13.12
CA LYS A 57 5.66 -0.71 14.32
C LYS A 57 6.94 -1.51 14.53
N GLY A 58 6.89 -2.82 14.31
CA GLY A 58 8.06 -3.70 14.37
C GLY A 58 9.14 -3.27 13.38
N ALA A 59 8.75 -3.03 12.13
CA ALA A 59 9.65 -2.59 11.06
C ALA A 59 10.36 -1.26 11.39
N ILE A 60 9.65 -0.28 11.94
CA ILE A 60 10.24 1.03 12.29
C ILE A 60 11.19 0.90 13.49
N ARG A 61 10.82 0.11 14.51
CA ARG A 61 11.61 -0.02 15.76
C ARG A 61 12.87 -0.86 15.59
N GLY A 62 12.89 -1.84 14.68
CA GLY A 62 14.07 -2.65 14.38
C GLY A 62 15.10 -1.96 13.47
N CYS A 63 14.83 -0.73 13.02
CA CYS A 63 15.66 0.02 12.10
C CYS A 63 16.66 0.98 12.78
N ILE A 64 16.90 0.83 14.08
CA ILE A 64 17.83 1.63 14.90
C ILE A 64 18.84 0.73 15.60
#